data_AF-A0A7Y0HD73-F1
#
_entry.id   AF-A0A7Y0HD73-F1
#
_cell.length_a   1.000
_cell.length_b   1.000
_cell.length_c   1.000
_cell.angle_alpha   90.00
_cell.angle_beta   90.00
_cell.angle_gamma   90.00
#
_symmetry.space_group_name_H-M   'P 1'
#
loop_
_entity.id
_entity.type
_entity.pdbx_description
1 polymer ?
#
loop_
_entity_poly.entity_id
_entity_poly.type
_entity_poly.pdbx_seq_one_letter_code
_entity_poly.pdbx_strand_id
1 'polypeptide(L)' 'MESSGQTIKNIQALFDQLTDPSNSTSVRHPFTNILSITICAIISGCNNFNEIEEYGKSK' A
#
# COMPACT_ATOMS: atom_id res chain seq x y z
N MET A 1 32.94 1.12 -13.91
CA MET A 1 32.44 2.33 -13.21
C MET A 1 30.93 2.25 -13.28
N GLU A 2 30.29 2.14 -12.12
CA GLU A 2 28.90 1.72 -11.95
C GLU A 2 27.91 2.58 -12.75
N SER A 3 27.14 1.94 -13.63
CA SER A 3 25.87 2.49 -14.09
C SER A 3 24.78 1.72 -13.36
N SER A 4 24.54 2.07 -12.10
CA SER A 4 23.47 1.50 -11.28
C SER A 4 22.13 1.95 -11.85
N GLY A 5 21.66 1.23 -12.87
CA GLY A 5 20.29 1.32 -13.33
C GLY A 5 19.38 1.00 -12.15
N GLN A 6 18.56 1.98 -11.76
CA GLN A 6 17.66 1.85 -10.63
C GLN A 6 16.60 0.79 -10.97
N THR A 7 16.77 -0.43 -10.45
CA THR A 7 15.73 -1.47 -10.52
C THR A 7 14.50 -0.94 -9.80
N ILE A 8 13.43 -0.65 -10.55
CA ILE A 8 12.12 -0.34 -9.96
C ILE A 8 11.67 -1.60 -9.22
N LYS A 9 11.86 -1.63 -7.90
CA LYS A 9 11.24 -2.65 -7.06
C LYS A 9 9.74 -2.36 -7.07
N ASN A 10 8.95 -3.32 -7.57
CA ASN A 10 7.50 -3.28 -7.39
C ASN A 10 7.19 -3.19 -5.88
N ILE A 11 6.11 -2.49 -5.53
CA ILE A 11 5.77 -2.17 -4.14
C ILE A 11 5.63 -3.43 -3.26
N GLN A 12 5.14 -4.52 -3.84
CA GLN A 12 5.03 -5.84 -3.21
C GLN A 12 6.40 -6.41 -2.87
N ALA A 13 7.36 -6.38 -3.80
CA ALA A 13 8.73 -6.85 -3.56
C ALA A 13 9.49 -6.03 -2.49
N LEU A 14 9.08 -4.78 -2.27
CA LEU A 14 9.57 -3.95 -1.16
C LEU A 14 9.03 -4.45 0.19
N PHE A 15 7.75 -4.82 0.25
CA PHE A 15 7.09 -5.28 1.48
C PHE A 15 7.26 -6.78 1.76
N ASP A 16 7.64 -7.60 0.78
CA ASP A 16 7.92 -9.04 0.97
C ASP A 16 9.08 -9.31 1.95
N GLN A 17 9.97 -8.32 2.14
CA GLN A 17 11.07 -8.40 3.10
C GLN A 17 10.62 -8.14 4.54
N LEU A 18 9.39 -7.65 4.75
CA LEU A 18 8.84 -7.32 6.05
C LEU A 18 7.97 -8.48 6.53
N THR A 19 8.33 -9.07 7.66
CA THR A 19 7.48 -10.05 8.33
C THR A 19 6.24 -9.36 8.85
N ASP A 20 5.07 -9.72 8.32
CA ASP A 20 3.79 -9.24 8.83
C ASP A 20 3.54 -9.84 10.22
N PRO A 21 3.45 -9.02 11.29
CA PRO A 21 3.20 -9.53 12.65
C PRO A 21 1.75 -10.01 12.83
N SER A 22 0.87 -9.73 11.88
CA SER A 22 -0.51 -10.19 11.95
C SER A 22 -0.60 -11.70 11.71
N ASN A 23 -1.52 -12.35 12.41
CA ASN A 23 -1.85 -13.74 12.14
C ASN A 23 -2.43 -13.81 10.72
N SER A 24 -1.79 -14.58 9.84
CA SER A 24 -2.15 -14.70 8.41
C SER A 24 -3.60 -15.15 8.19
N THR A 25 -4.23 -15.80 9.16
CA THR A 25 -5.64 -16.20 9.11
C THR A 25 -6.61 -15.08 9.50
N SER A 26 -6.11 -13.97 10.05
CA SER A 26 -6.89 -12.84 10.55
C SER A 26 -6.80 -11.60 9.66
N VAL A 27 -6.06 -11.67 8.54
CA VAL A 27 -5.86 -10.55 7.61
C VAL A 27 -7.05 -10.47 6.65
N ARG A 28 -7.91 -9.47 6.87
CA ARG A 28 -9.05 -9.19 5.96
C ARG A 28 -8.61 -8.59 4.62
N HIS A 29 -7.59 -7.74 4.65
CA HIS A 29 -7.07 -7.03 3.49
C HIS A 29 -5.54 -7.00 3.53
N PRO A 30 -4.85 -7.35 2.43
CA PRO A 30 -3.40 -7.23 2.35
C PRO A 30 -2.94 -5.78 2.59
N PHE A 31 -1.81 -5.61 3.29
CA PHE A 31 -1.25 -4.28 3.57
C PHE A 31 -1.01 -3.47 2.29
N THR A 32 -0.51 -4.10 1.24
CA THR A 32 -0.27 -3.47 -0.07
C THR A 32 -1.55 -2.90 -0.69
N ASN A 33 -2.70 -3.54 -0.50
CA ASN A 33 -3.99 -3.04 -0.97
C ASN A 33 -4.39 -1.79 -0.17
N ILE A 34 -4.29 -1.84 1.16
CA ILE A 34 -4.61 -0.69 2.03
C ILE A 34 -3.73 0.51 1.68
N LEU A 35 -2.43 0.29 1.50
CA LEU A 35 -1.47 1.33 1.12
C LEU A 35 -1.80 1.92 -0.25
N SER A 36 -2.08 1.07 -1.24
CA SER A 36 -2.41 1.52 -2.60
C SER A 36 -3.69 2.36 -2.63
N ILE A 37 -4.75 1.92 -1.94
CA ILE A 37 -6.01 2.66 -1.82
C ILE A 37 -5.78 4.01 -1.14
N THR A 38 -5.00 4.03 -0.07
CA THR A 38 -4.67 5.25 0.68
C THR A 38 -3.95 6.28 -0.20
N ILE A 39 -2.95 5.83 -0.98
CA ILE A 39 -2.22 6.71 -1.91
C ILE A 39 -3.17 7.27 -2.97
N CYS A 40 -4.01 6.43 -3.58
CA CYS A 40 -5.01 6.85 -4.56
C CYS A 40 -6.00 7.86 -3.97
N ALA A 41 -6.46 7.64 -2.74
CA ALA A 41 -7.38 8.54 -2.03
C ALA A 41 -6.75 9.92 -1.78
N ILE A 42 -5.51 9.95 -1.27
CA ILE A 42 -4.78 11.21 -1.02
C ILE A 42 -4.54 11.98 -2.33
N ILE A 43 -4.13 11.28 -3.40
CA ILE A 43 -3.95 11.90 -4.74
C ILE A 43 -5.29 12.45 -5.27
N SER A 44 -6.40 11.79 -4.93
CA SER A 44 -7.75 12.24 -5.28
C SER A 44 -8.29 13.38 -4.41
N GLY A 45 -7.52 13.86 -3.44
CA GLY A 45 -7.86 15.00 -2.60
C GLY A 45 -8.48 14.65 -1.24
N CYS A 46 -8.42 13.39 -0.79
CA CYS A 46 -8.86 13.02 0.56
C CYS A 46 -7.88 13.57 1.61
N ASN A 47 -8.40 14.27 2.62
CA ASN A 47 -7.58 15.02 3.59
C ASN A 47 -7.52 14.38 4.99
N ASN A 48 -8.30 13.34 5.23
CA ASN A 48 -8.32 12.63 6.51
C ASN A 48 -8.70 11.15 6.33
N PHE A 49 -8.57 10.38 7.41
CA PHE A 49 -8.82 8.94 7.38
C PHE A 49 -10.27 8.58 7.06
N ASN A 50 -11.24 9.39 7.48
CA ASN A 50 -12.65 9.12 7.17
C ASN A 50 -12.90 9.26 5.66
N GLU A 51 -12.35 10.29 5.02
CA GLU A 51 -12.44 10.48 3.57
C GLU A 51 -11.74 9.35 2.80
N ILE A 52 -10.59 8.87 3.29
CA ILE A 52 -9.89 7.72 2.70
C ILE A 52 -10.71 6.44 2.84
N GLU A 53 -11.34 6.22 4.00
CA GLU A 53 -12.22 5.08 4.25
C GLU A 53 -13.41 5.09 3.29
N GLU A 54 -14.10 6.23 3.17
CA GLU A 54 -15.23 6.39 2.24
C GLU A 54 -14.79 6.23 0.77
N TYR A 55 -13.62 6.75 0.41
CA TYR A 55 -13.02 6.50 -0.91
C TYR A 55 -12.84 5.00 -1.16
N GLY A 56 -12.26 4.27 -0.20
CA GLY A 56 -12.04 2.83 -0.29
C GLY A 56 -13.34 2.02 -0.38
N LYS A 57 -14.39 2.41 0.33
CA LYS A 57 -15.73 1.78 0.25
C LYS A 57 -16.40 2.00 -1.10
N SER A 58 -16.06 3.08 -1.81
CA SER A 58 -16.65 3.42 -3.11
C SER A 58 -16.05 2.68 -4.31
N LYS A 59 -14.98 1.89 -4.09
CA LYS A 59 -14.19 1.23 -5.15
C LYS A 59 -14.22 -0.29 -5.06
#